data_AF-A0A938DK49-F1
#
_entry.id   AF-A0A938DK49-F1
#
_cell.length_a   1.000
_cell.length_b   1.000
_cell.length_c   1.000
_cell.angle_alpha   90.00
_cell.angle_beta   90.00
_cell.angle_gamma   90.00
#
_symmetry.space_group_name_H-M   'P 1'
#
loop_
_entity.id
_entity.type
_entity.pdbx_description
1 polymer ?
#
loop_
_entity_poly.entity_id
_entity_poly.type
_entity_poly.pdbx_seq_one_letter_code
_entity_poly.pdbx_strand_id
1 'polypeptide(L)'
;MLLGTPALALDGTAVPPPGNTEVPLALPDGAGPGARAVAKADADLVGVRWRGDPEAEFTIEVRRGDSGAWEPAATLGGDDVVPDEGSPDARASADAHADAHYTEPVWVEDTAAVRVTVVSGTVEDVGLEAVTADDGRAPSGSAGALGLSLPAGPDRTGYAVALLLAGALLGSVALGWSPWRSRRQAALASVVALVALTACVPPPPSPPHGTPPPQPAMTMRTSWGPDLGWNPSPDCAPGPEYAGDVNFLVVHHTVNSNTYGASDSRNMVRAIWSYHVNTLGYCDIAYNFIVDRYGQIFEGRRGGVDKAVIAAHTGGFNRDSSGAAFLGDFTSVQPTTEAWNAMVDLIAWKLSVHRKNPADGFSATSAGFGSRWPAGTSVSFASRIQGHRDLWATACPGNAFYPRLQELRDAVQPKVGWDGPVATTTTTTTTTTAPPTTTTTAVPLGLQDVPVVTTAPTPTTTTTVSTVPTTGPPAPGG
;
A
#
# COMPACT_ATOMS: atom_id res chain seq x y z
N MET A 1 -28.31 21.29 40.75
CA MET A 1 -28.46 20.00 40.03
C MET A 1 -29.44 20.25 38.88
N LEU A 2 -28.90 20.69 37.74
CA LEU A 2 -29.64 20.86 36.49
C LEU A 2 -29.05 19.83 35.52
N LEU A 3 -29.83 18.82 35.20
CA LEU A 3 -29.46 17.78 34.25
C LEU A 3 -29.60 18.36 32.83
N GLY A 4 -28.47 18.78 32.26
CA GLY A 4 -28.37 19.06 30.83
C GLY A 4 -28.27 17.74 30.07
N THR A 5 -29.26 17.43 29.24
CA THR A 5 -29.20 16.39 28.22
C THR A 5 -28.01 16.64 27.29
N PRO A 6 -27.21 15.63 26.89
CA PRO A 6 -26.26 15.82 25.82
C PRO A 6 -27.06 16.08 24.55
N ALA A 7 -26.89 17.27 23.96
CA ALA A 7 -27.34 17.52 22.62
C ALA A 7 -26.58 16.55 21.71
N LEU A 8 -27.30 15.56 21.15
CA LEU A 8 -26.88 14.96 19.89
C LEU A 8 -26.85 16.10 18.86
N ALA A 9 -25.66 16.64 18.60
CA ALA A 9 -25.43 17.42 17.40
C ALA A 9 -25.50 16.43 16.21
N LEU A 10 -26.70 16.22 15.72
CA LEU A 10 -26.96 15.79 14.35
C LEU A 10 -26.65 16.98 13.44
N ASP A 11 -25.39 17.37 13.29
CA ASP A 11 -25.00 18.24 12.19
C ASP A 11 -24.73 17.37 10.97
N GLY A 12 -25.84 17.02 10.31
CA GLY A 12 -25.89 16.41 8.99
C GLY A 12 -25.70 17.45 7.87
N THR A 13 -24.85 18.45 8.05
CA THR A 13 -24.42 19.30 6.95
C THR A 13 -23.49 18.47 6.08
N ALA A 14 -23.94 18.14 4.86
CA ALA A 14 -23.09 17.48 3.89
C ALA A 14 -21.82 18.31 3.70
N VAL A 15 -20.66 17.68 3.93
CA VAL A 15 -19.36 18.30 3.67
C VAL A 15 -19.27 18.54 2.15
N PRO A 16 -19.02 19.77 1.68
CA PRO A 16 -18.88 20.03 0.25
C PRO A 16 -17.68 19.26 -0.33
N PRO A 17 -17.72 18.90 -1.62
CA PRO A 17 -16.55 18.34 -2.28
C PRO A 17 -15.41 19.37 -2.29
N PRO A 18 -14.14 18.94 -2.26
CA PRO A 18 -13.01 19.87 -2.37
C PRO A 18 -13.10 20.72 -3.64
N GLY A 19 -12.75 22.00 -3.53
CA GLY A 19 -12.61 22.88 -4.67
C GLY A 19 -11.24 22.74 -5.31
N ASN A 20 -11.14 22.87 -6.63
CA ASN A 20 -9.87 22.96 -7.35
C ASN A 20 -9.82 24.25 -8.17
N THR A 21 -8.66 24.91 -8.22
CA THR A 21 -8.46 26.16 -8.96
C THR A 21 -7.04 26.22 -9.50
N GLU A 22 -6.90 26.41 -10.80
CA GLU A 22 -5.62 26.73 -11.42
C GLU A 22 -5.30 28.22 -11.23
N VAL A 23 -4.12 28.50 -10.68
CA VAL A 23 -3.59 29.85 -10.47
C VAL A 23 -2.34 30.02 -11.33
N PRO A 24 -2.35 30.89 -12.37
CA PRO A 24 -1.18 31.12 -13.20
C PRO A 24 0.03 31.60 -12.39
N LEU A 25 1.21 31.04 -12.66
CA LEU A 25 2.47 31.51 -12.09
C LEU A 25 3.23 32.35 -13.10
N ALA A 26 3.67 33.54 -12.68
CA ALA A 26 4.41 34.47 -13.52
C ALA A 26 5.88 34.04 -13.71
N LEU A 27 6.09 32.89 -14.37
CA LEU A 27 7.38 32.44 -14.88
C LEU A 27 7.44 32.67 -16.41
N PRO A 28 8.58 33.17 -16.94
CA PRO A 28 8.74 33.30 -18.39
C PRO A 28 8.85 31.91 -19.06
N ASP A 29 8.42 31.81 -20.31
CA ASP A 29 8.65 30.60 -21.11
C ASP A 29 10.15 30.32 -21.26
N GLY A 30 10.54 29.05 -21.12
CA GLY A 30 11.93 28.63 -21.09
C GLY A 30 12.62 28.93 -19.76
N ALA A 31 11.86 29.15 -18.67
CA ALA A 31 12.41 29.30 -17.33
C ALA A 31 13.20 28.04 -16.92
N GLY A 32 14.42 28.25 -16.42
CA GLY A 32 15.30 27.17 -15.95
C GLY A 32 15.59 27.26 -14.46
N PRO A 33 16.59 26.49 -13.98
CA PRO A 33 16.92 26.40 -12.56
C PRO A 33 17.13 27.77 -11.88
N GLY A 34 16.50 27.96 -10.73
CA GLY A 34 16.52 29.18 -9.93
C GLY A 34 15.46 30.22 -10.30
N ALA A 35 14.74 30.04 -11.42
CA ALA A 35 13.56 30.84 -11.71
C ALA A 35 12.46 30.58 -10.68
N ARG A 36 11.77 31.63 -10.22
CA ARG A 36 10.74 31.51 -9.18
C ARG A 36 9.56 32.45 -9.40
N ALA A 37 8.38 31.99 -9.01
CA ALA A 37 7.16 32.79 -8.98
C ALA A 37 6.43 32.60 -7.65
N VAL A 38 5.55 33.57 -7.34
CA VAL A 38 4.71 33.54 -6.15
C VAL A 38 3.26 33.71 -6.57
N ALA A 39 2.41 32.80 -6.13
CA ALA A 39 0.96 32.92 -6.23
C ALA A 39 0.36 33.18 -4.84
N LYS A 40 -0.68 34.01 -4.80
CA LYS A 40 -1.61 34.01 -3.67
C LYS A 40 -2.60 32.88 -3.92
N ALA A 41 -2.65 31.93 -3.00
CA ALA A 41 -3.60 30.84 -3.04
C ALA A 41 -4.05 30.61 -1.61
N ASP A 42 -5.36 30.49 -1.43
CA ASP A 42 -5.98 29.94 -0.23
C ASP A 42 -6.20 28.46 -0.54
N ALA A 43 -5.31 27.62 -0.04
CA ALA A 43 -5.20 26.22 -0.45
C ALA A 43 -4.69 25.35 0.68
N ASP A 44 -5.22 24.13 0.74
CA ASP A 44 -4.80 23.08 1.66
C ASP A 44 -3.81 22.12 1.02
N LEU A 45 -3.91 21.95 -0.31
CA LEU A 45 -3.06 21.08 -1.10
C LEU A 45 -2.75 21.76 -2.43
N VAL A 46 -1.51 21.62 -2.90
CA VAL A 46 -1.08 22.22 -4.16
C VAL A 46 -0.26 21.26 -5.01
N GLY A 47 -0.34 21.41 -6.32
CA GLY A 47 0.57 20.83 -7.29
C GLY A 47 1.03 21.88 -8.30
N VAL A 48 2.02 21.56 -9.12
CA VAL A 48 2.50 22.43 -10.20
C VAL A 48 2.16 21.81 -11.54
N ARG A 49 1.54 22.58 -12.43
CA ARG A 49 1.34 22.26 -13.85
C ARG A 49 2.42 22.97 -14.67
N TRP A 50 2.97 22.32 -15.68
CA TRP A 50 3.88 22.97 -16.64
C TRP A 50 3.89 22.29 -18.00
N ARG A 51 4.54 22.92 -18.97
CA ARG A 51 4.97 22.34 -20.23
C ARG A 51 6.50 22.36 -20.33
N GLY A 52 7.07 21.54 -21.21
CA GLY A 52 8.52 21.50 -21.45
C GLY A 52 9.13 20.18 -21.00
N ASP A 53 10.18 20.25 -20.18
CA ASP A 53 10.87 19.06 -19.69
C ASP A 53 9.99 18.27 -18.70
N PRO A 54 9.55 17.03 -19.00
CA PRO A 54 8.72 16.23 -18.10
C PRO A 54 9.42 15.86 -16.78
N GLU A 55 10.75 15.92 -16.74
CA GLU A 55 11.56 15.59 -15.57
C GLU A 55 11.94 16.83 -14.74
N ALA A 56 11.32 17.98 -15.01
CA ALA A 56 11.56 19.19 -14.23
C ALA A 56 11.16 18.99 -12.76
N GLU A 57 12.02 19.46 -11.85
CA GLU A 57 11.75 19.47 -10.42
C GLU A 57 11.51 20.89 -9.91
N PHE A 58 10.71 20.99 -8.86
CA PHE A 58 10.32 22.24 -8.22
C PHE A 58 10.48 22.15 -6.71
N THR A 59 10.95 23.22 -6.07
CA THR A 59 10.73 23.39 -4.63
C THR A 59 9.48 24.24 -4.41
N ILE A 60 8.65 23.80 -3.49
CA ILE A 60 7.46 24.50 -3.02
C ILE A 60 7.74 25.02 -1.62
N GLU A 61 7.57 26.33 -1.45
CA GLU A 61 7.63 27.01 -0.17
C GLU A 61 6.32 27.75 0.07
N VAL A 62 5.89 27.79 1.32
CA VAL A 62 4.59 28.34 1.71
C VAL A 62 4.78 29.46 2.69
N ARG A 63 3.83 30.41 2.68
CA ARG A 63 3.71 31.43 3.71
C ARG A 63 2.32 31.34 4.33
N ARG A 64 2.29 31.10 5.64
CA ARG A 64 1.04 31.05 6.43
C ARG A 64 0.72 32.41 7.05
N GLY A 65 -0.50 32.88 6.83
CA GLY A 65 -0.98 34.18 7.30
C GLY A 65 -0.05 35.36 6.94
N ASP A 66 0.03 36.34 7.85
CA ASP A 66 0.83 37.56 7.70
C ASP A 66 2.27 37.43 8.24
N SER A 67 2.70 36.22 8.61
CA SER A 67 3.98 35.94 9.29
C SER A 67 5.22 36.43 8.52
N GLY A 68 5.08 36.74 7.22
CA GLY A 68 6.15 37.23 6.35
C GLY A 68 7.23 36.19 6.01
N ALA A 69 7.32 35.09 6.77
CA ALA A 69 8.31 34.04 6.62
C ALA A 69 7.90 33.01 5.56
N TRP A 70 8.89 32.48 4.84
CA TRP A 70 8.70 31.36 3.91
C TRP A 70 9.16 30.08 4.59
N GLU A 71 8.34 29.04 4.48
CA GLU A 71 8.61 27.72 5.04
C GLU A 71 8.68 26.68 3.92
N PRO A 72 9.66 25.77 3.95
CA PRO A 72 9.73 24.69 2.95
C PRO A 72 8.55 23.73 3.13
N ALA A 73 7.89 23.38 2.03
CA ALA A 73 6.82 22.38 2.01
C ALA A 73 7.29 21.05 1.39
N ALA A 74 7.81 21.09 0.15
CA ALA A 74 8.31 19.91 -0.54
C ALA A 74 9.27 20.26 -1.69
N THR A 75 9.99 19.25 -2.17
CA THR A 75 10.63 19.23 -3.49
C THR A 75 9.99 18.12 -4.30
N LEU A 76 9.44 18.45 -5.46
CA LEU A 76 8.60 17.56 -6.28
C LEU A 76 9.10 17.54 -7.72
N GLY A 77 9.12 16.36 -8.34
CA GLY A 77 9.28 16.19 -9.78
C GLY A 77 7.94 15.90 -10.45
N GLY A 78 8.00 15.34 -11.67
CA GLY A 78 6.85 14.75 -12.35
C GLY A 78 6.05 13.77 -11.49
N ASP A 79 4.74 13.78 -11.69
CA ASP A 79 3.79 12.78 -11.17
C ASP A 79 4.34 11.38 -11.44
N ASP A 80 4.48 10.58 -10.38
CA ASP A 80 5.02 9.23 -10.50
C ASP A 80 3.94 8.16 -10.30
N VAL A 81 2.77 8.54 -9.80
CA VAL A 81 1.56 7.69 -9.75
C VAL A 81 0.74 7.80 -11.03
N VAL A 82 1.28 7.21 -12.09
CA VAL A 82 0.65 7.29 -13.42
C VAL A 82 -0.16 6.03 -13.79
N PRO A 83 -1.23 6.18 -14.58
CA PRO A 83 -2.03 5.07 -15.07
C PRO A 83 -1.32 4.24 -16.13
N ASP A 84 -1.71 2.97 -16.29
CA ASP A 84 -1.19 2.14 -17.38
C ASP A 84 -1.67 2.66 -18.75
N GLU A 85 -0.80 2.62 -19.77
CA GLU A 85 -1.15 3.04 -21.13
C GLU A 85 -2.40 2.30 -21.63
N GLY A 86 -3.35 3.06 -22.18
CA GLY A 86 -4.61 2.51 -22.68
C GLY A 86 -5.57 2.01 -21.59
N SER A 87 -5.33 2.29 -20.31
CA SER A 87 -6.34 2.14 -19.26
C SER A 87 -7.43 3.22 -19.35
N PRO A 88 -8.60 3.03 -18.72
CA PRO A 88 -9.60 4.09 -18.51
C PRO A 88 -9.00 5.38 -17.97
N ASP A 89 -8.18 5.29 -16.91
CA ASP A 89 -7.52 6.44 -16.30
C ASP A 89 -6.62 7.17 -17.29
N ALA A 90 -5.81 6.44 -18.08
CA ALA A 90 -4.91 7.06 -19.05
C ALA A 90 -5.67 7.78 -20.18
N ARG A 91 -6.79 7.22 -20.66
CA ARG A 91 -7.62 7.90 -21.67
C ARG A 91 -8.30 9.14 -21.12
N ALA A 92 -8.92 9.03 -19.94
CA ALA A 92 -9.57 10.16 -19.28
C ALA A 92 -8.58 11.29 -18.93
N SER A 93 -7.38 10.93 -18.49
CA SER A 93 -6.30 11.87 -18.19
C SER A 93 -5.74 12.54 -19.45
N ALA A 94 -5.52 11.79 -20.53
CA ALA A 94 -5.04 12.35 -21.79
C ALA A 94 -5.97 13.45 -22.34
N ASP A 95 -7.29 13.25 -22.24
CA ASP A 95 -8.28 14.25 -22.63
C ASP A 95 -8.23 15.51 -21.76
N ALA A 96 -7.85 15.38 -20.48
CA ALA A 96 -7.72 16.49 -19.56
C ALA A 96 -6.40 17.28 -19.73
N HIS A 97 -5.35 16.66 -20.28
CA HIS A 97 -3.96 17.15 -20.11
C HIS A 97 -3.09 17.18 -21.36
N ALA A 98 -3.69 17.32 -22.55
CA ALA A 98 -2.91 17.42 -23.78
C ALA A 98 -1.75 18.44 -23.64
N ASP A 99 -0.54 17.93 -23.71
CA ASP A 99 0.74 18.65 -23.65
C ASP A 99 1.12 19.31 -22.31
N ALA A 100 0.59 18.84 -21.16
CA ALA A 100 0.97 19.32 -19.84
C ALA A 100 1.49 18.21 -18.91
N HIS A 101 2.38 18.60 -18.00
CA HIS A 101 2.93 17.77 -16.92
C HIS A 101 2.48 18.32 -15.57
N TYR A 102 2.43 17.44 -14.58
CA TYR A 102 1.97 17.74 -13.23
C TYR A 102 2.94 17.13 -12.23
N THR A 103 3.05 17.73 -11.05
CA THR A 103 3.73 17.10 -9.91
C THR A 103 2.74 16.22 -9.15
N GLU A 104 3.24 15.36 -8.27
CA GLU A 104 2.42 14.90 -7.13
C GLU A 104 1.90 16.10 -6.32
N PRO A 105 0.78 15.98 -5.60
CA PRO A 105 0.30 17.05 -4.75
C PRO A 105 0.96 17.06 -3.36
N VAL A 106 1.18 18.25 -2.81
CA VAL A 106 1.66 18.44 -1.43
C VAL A 106 0.63 19.18 -0.57
N TRP A 107 0.38 18.65 0.61
CA TRP A 107 -0.41 19.28 1.67
C TRP A 107 0.37 20.43 2.29
N VAL A 108 -0.21 21.62 2.23
CA VAL A 108 0.41 22.86 2.63
C VAL A 108 -0.26 23.56 3.82
N GLU A 109 -1.52 23.21 4.10
CA GLU A 109 -2.36 23.66 5.24
C GLU A 109 -2.54 25.19 5.32
N ASP A 110 -3.77 25.68 5.11
CA ASP A 110 -4.20 27.07 5.36
C ASP A 110 -3.18 28.12 4.83
N THR A 111 -2.76 27.98 3.57
CA THR A 111 -1.72 28.85 3.01
C THR A 111 -2.25 30.19 2.54
N ALA A 112 -1.45 31.24 2.69
CA ALA A 112 -1.77 32.58 2.16
C ALA A 112 -1.03 32.89 0.84
N ALA A 113 0.13 32.25 0.64
CA ALA A 113 0.88 32.34 -0.60
C ALA A 113 1.80 31.13 -0.77
N VAL A 114 2.03 30.77 -2.03
CA VAL A 114 2.92 29.68 -2.44
C VAL A 114 4.00 30.24 -3.35
N ARG A 115 5.24 29.88 -3.07
CA ARG A 115 6.41 30.17 -3.91
C ARG A 115 6.87 28.87 -4.55
N VAL A 116 6.95 28.89 -5.88
CA VAL A 116 7.47 27.79 -6.68
C VAL A 116 8.81 28.23 -7.26
N THR A 117 9.84 27.41 -7.09
CA THR A 117 11.16 27.62 -7.67
C THR A 117 11.55 26.40 -8.50
N VAL A 118 11.97 26.61 -9.74
CA VAL A 118 12.48 25.55 -10.62
C VAL A 118 13.85 25.08 -10.11
N VAL A 119 14.00 23.78 -9.90
CA VAL A 119 15.23 23.14 -9.42
C VAL A 119 16.04 22.58 -10.58
N SER A 120 15.38 21.92 -11.52
CA SER A 120 15.96 21.27 -12.69
C SER A 120 15.03 21.41 -13.90
N GLY A 121 15.54 21.12 -15.09
CA GLY A 121 14.78 21.17 -16.33
C GLY A 121 14.49 22.59 -16.85
N THR A 122 13.72 22.65 -17.93
CA THR A 122 13.26 23.89 -18.56
C THR A 122 11.74 23.83 -18.70
N VAL A 123 11.06 24.89 -18.26
CA VAL A 123 9.60 24.91 -18.12
C VAL A 123 8.97 26.09 -18.86
N GLU A 124 7.74 25.88 -19.29
CA GLU A 124 6.86 26.82 -19.99
C GLU A 124 5.44 26.71 -19.41
N ASP A 125 4.63 27.77 -19.54
CA ASP A 125 3.21 27.77 -19.12
C ASP A 125 2.98 27.15 -17.73
N VAL A 126 3.66 27.70 -16.73
CA VAL A 126 3.64 27.16 -15.36
C VAL A 126 2.41 27.66 -14.60
N GLY A 127 1.65 26.73 -14.03
CA GLY A 127 0.47 26.97 -13.20
C GLY A 127 0.59 26.31 -11.83
N LEU A 128 -0.10 26.88 -10.83
CA LEU A 128 -0.30 26.27 -9.52
C LEU A 128 -1.70 25.67 -9.48
N GLU A 129 -1.80 24.36 -9.28
CA GLU A 129 -3.07 23.66 -9.05
C GLU A 129 -3.37 23.73 -7.55
N ALA A 130 -4.37 24.50 -7.16
CA ALA A 130 -4.71 24.77 -5.77
C ALA A 130 -6.02 24.08 -5.37
N VAL A 131 -5.94 23.15 -4.42
CA VAL A 131 -7.07 22.42 -3.87
C VAL A 131 -7.43 22.94 -2.47
N THR A 132 -8.71 23.20 -2.27
CA THR A 132 -9.31 23.57 -0.98
C THR A 132 -10.10 22.38 -0.45
N ALA A 133 -9.65 21.83 0.66
CA ALA A 133 -10.22 20.66 1.31
C ALA A 133 -11.26 21.12 2.34
N ASP A 134 -12.33 21.74 1.87
CA ASP A 134 -13.34 22.38 2.71
C ASP A 134 -14.07 21.32 3.58
N ASP A 135 -13.97 21.46 4.90
CA ASP A 135 -14.70 20.64 5.89
C ASP A 135 -15.68 21.45 6.74
N GLY A 136 -15.85 22.75 6.44
CA GLY A 136 -16.63 23.67 7.26
C GLY A 136 -16.02 23.93 8.64
N ARG A 137 -14.73 23.62 8.87
CA ARG A 137 -14.05 23.90 10.13
C ARG A 137 -13.56 25.34 10.16
N ALA A 138 -13.81 26.00 11.28
CA ALA A 138 -13.16 27.28 11.58
C ALA A 138 -11.63 27.09 11.57
N PRO A 139 -10.85 28.09 11.12
CA PRO A 139 -9.40 28.01 10.99
C PRO A 139 -8.75 27.50 12.29
N SER A 140 -7.62 26.81 12.12
CA SER A 140 -6.77 26.17 13.12
C SER A 140 -6.39 27.12 14.27
N GLY A 141 -7.33 27.34 15.18
CA GLY A 141 -7.24 28.36 16.22
C GLY A 141 -8.31 28.22 17.30
N SER A 142 -8.79 27.00 17.59
CA SER A 142 -9.55 26.78 18.83
C SER A 142 -9.74 25.29 19.16
N ALA A 143 -9.44 24.98 20.43
CA ALA A 143 -9.95 23.87 21.24
C ALA A 143 -9.56 22.44 20.84
N GLY A 144 -8.70 21.86 21.69
CA GLY A 144 -8.47 20.43 21.74
C GLY A 144 -9.78 19.66 21.95
N ALA A 145 -10.07 18.76 21.03
CA ALA A 145 -11.05 17.71 21.25
C ALA A 145 -10.34 16.53 21.88
N LEU A 146 -10.53 16.35 23.19
CA LEU A 146 -10.35 15.09 23.89
C LEU A 146 -11.32 14.07 23.26
N GLY A 147 -10.85 13.30 22.28
CA GLY A 147 -11.55 12.14 21.78
C GLY A 147 -11.49 11.02 22.83
N LEU A 148 -12.58 10.81 23.57
CA LEU A 148 -12.74 9.64 24.42
C LEU A 148 -12.52 8.37 23.59
N SER A 149 -11.47 7.63 23.90
CA SER A 149 -11.34 6.23 23.51
C SER A 149 -12.46 5.45 24.21
N LEU A 150 -13.43 4.95 23.44
CA LEU A 150 -14.25 3.84 23.90
C LEU A 150 -13.38 2.57 23.84
N PRO A 151 -13.26 1.81 24.94
CA PRO A 151 -12.45 0.60 24.93
C PRO A 151 -13.08 -0.47 24.01
N ALA A 152 -12.26 -1.05 23.14
CA ALA A 152 -12.57 -2.30 22.44
C ALA A 152 -12.12 -3.48 23.31
N GLY A 153 -13.03 -4.42 23.60
CA GLY A 153 -12.78 -5.56 24.47
C GLY A 153 -14.07 -6.35 24.82
N PRO A 154 -13.95 -7.54 25.42
CA PRO A 154 -14.92 -8.63 25.29
C PRO A 154 -16.12 -8.49 26.22
N ASP A 155 -17.05 -7.58 25.92
CA ASP A 155 -18.37 -7.53 26.59
C ASP A 155 -19.53 -7.16 25.63
N ARG A 156 -19.28 -7.16 24.31
CA ARG A 156 -20.34 -6.99 23.29
C ARG A 156 -21.20 -8.25 23.11
N THR A 157 -20.69 -9.42 23.49
CA THR A 157 -21.41 -10.70 23.47
C THR A 157 -22.35 -10.87 24.67
N GLY A 158 -22.04 -10.27 25.82
CA GLY A 158 -22.89 -10.34 27.02
C GLY A 158 -24.25 -9.66 26.86
N TYR A 159 -24.28 -8.47 26.25
CA TYR A 159 -25.52 -7.72 26.01
C TYR A 159 -26.39 -8.31 24.89
N ALA A 160 -25.77 -8.86 23.84
CA ALA A 160 -26.50 -9.52 22.75
C ALA A 160 -27.13 -10.86 23.20
N VAL A 161 -26.44 -11.62 24.05
CA VAL A 161 -26.97 -12.86 24.64
C VAL A 161 -28.08 -12.58 25.66
N ALA A 162 -27.98 -11.49 26.44
CA ALA A 162 -29.05 -11.08 27.35
C ALA A 162 -30.35 -10.69 26.62
N LEU A 163 -30.25 -10.03 25.46
CA LEU A 163 -31.41 -9.66 24.62
C LEU A 163 -32.03 -10.87 23.90
N LEU A 164 -31.22 -11.84 23.47
CA LEU A 164 -31.70 -13.09 22.87
C LEU A 164 -32.37 -14.02 23.91
N LEU A 165 -31.86 -14.08 25.14
CA LEU A 165 -32.47 -14.86 26.23
C LEU A 165 -33.76 -14.21 26.74
N ALA A 166 -33.86 -12.87 26.75
CA ALA A 166 -35.12 -12.17 27.04
C ALA A 166 -36.19 -12.39 25.95
N GLY A 167 -35.78 -12.50 24.67
CA GLY A 167 -36.68 -12.85 23.56
C GLY A 167 -37.16 -14.30 23.58
N ALA A 168 -36.31 -15.24 23.98
CA ALA A 168 -36.66 -16.66 24.09
C ALA A 168 -37.61 -16.96 25.28
N LEU A 169 -37.56 -16.15 26.36
CA LEU A 169 -38.47 -16.28 27.50
C LEU A 169 -39.89 -15.76 27.21
N LEU A 170 -40.05 -14.87 26.22
CA LEU A 170 -41.37 -14.35 25.80
C LEU A 170 -42.02 -15.19 24.69
N GLY A 171 -41.24 -15.99 23.95
CA GLY A 171 -41.77 -16.93 22.95
C GLY A 171 -42.28 -18.26 23.53
N SER A 172 -41.86 -18.63 24.74
CA SER A 172 -42.17 -19.92 25.37
C SER A 172 -43.48 -19.94 26.18
N VAL A 173 -44.21 -18.81 26.23
CA VAL A 173 -45.59 -18.73 26.76
C VAL A 173 -46.64 -18.66 25.64
N ALA A 174 -46.24 -18.49 24.37
CA ALA A 174 -47.15 -18.31 23.23
C ALA A 174 -47.37 -19.58 22.36
N LEU A 175 -46.65 -20.67 22.60
CA LEU A 175 -46.86 -21.95 21.90
C LEU A 175 -47.03 -23.05 22.95
N GLY A 176 -48.27 -23.16 23.41
CA GLY A 176 -48.70 -24.06 24.48
C GLY A 176 -48.20 -25.49 24.33
N TRP A 177 -47.81 -26.05 25.47
CA TRP A 177 -47.52 -27.46 25.62
C TRP A 177 -48.68 -28.35 25.16
N SER A 178 -48.35 -29.43 24.45
CA SER A 178 -49.10 -30.68 24.53
C SER A 178 -48.14 -31.86 24.36
N PRO A 179 -47.76 -32.56 25.43
CA PRO A 179 -47.17 -33.87 25.32
C PRO A 179 -48.28 -34.87 24.96
N TRP A 180 -47.96 -35.94 24.24
CA TRP A 180 -48.83 -37.01 23.70
C TRP A 180 -49.05 -36.95 22.18
N ARG A 181 -48.10 -37.53 21.42
CA ARG A 181 -48.41 -38.67 20.54
C ARG A 181 -47.13 -39.36 20.04
N SER A 182 -46.96 -40.56 20.61
CA SER A 182 -46.46 -41.79 19.96
C SER A 182 -45.15 -41.74 19.18
N ARG A 183 -44.12 -42.28 19.85
CA ARG A 183 -43.27 -43.38 19.35
C ARG A 183 -43.87 -44.10 18.13
N ARG A 184 -43.20 -44.02 16.98
CA ARG A 184 -43.01 -45.06 15.95
C ARG A 184 -42.50 -44.38 14.68
N GLN A 185 -41.20 -44.58 14.37
CA GLN A 185 -40.60 -44.70 13.04
C GLN A 185 -39.08 -44.52 13.16
N ALA A 186 -38.46 -45.45 13.88
CA ALA A 186 -37.04 -45.73 13.75
C ALA A 186 -36.95 -47.10 13.05
N ALA A 187 -36.76 -47.09 11.74
CA ALA A 187 -36.23 -48.18 10.92
C ALA A 187 -36.52 -47.89 9.44
N LEU A 188 -35.53 -47.37 8.70
CA LEU A 188 -35.28 -47.58 7.26
C LEU A 188 -34.28 -46.53 6.75
N ALA A 189 -33.01 -46.69 7.10
CA ALA A 189 -31.90 -46.01 6.42
C ALA A 189 -30.59 -46.76 6.66
N SER A 190 -30.54 -48.03 6.29
CA SER A 190 -29.32 -48.85 6.41
C SER A 190 -29.18 -49.82 5.26
N VAL A 191 -29.16 -49.32 4.01
CA VAL A 191 -28.71 -50.10 2.83
C VAL A 191 -27.91 -49.26 1.79
N VAL A 192 -27.87 -47.93 1.87
CA VAL A 192 -27.12 -47.10 0.87
C VAL A 192 -25.62 -46.93 1.20
N ALA A 193 -25.16 -47.39 2.37
CA ALA A 193 -23.81 -47.08 2.87
C ALA A 193 -22.66 -47.97 2.36
N LEU A 194 -22.87 -48.92 1.42
CA LEU A 194 -21.83 -49.86 1.01
C LEU A 194 -21.45 -49.86 -0.49
N VAL A 195 -21.86 -48.83 -1.25
CA VAL A 195 -21.40 -48.63 -2.65
C VAL A 195 -20.65 -47.29 -2.83
N ALA A 196 -20.57 -46.44 -1.79
CA ALA A 196 -19.91 -45.13 -1.84
C ALA A 196 -18.46 -45.10 -1.29
N LEU A 197 -17.84 -46.24 -1.02
CA LEU A 197 -16.55 -46.33 -0.31
C LEU A 197 -15.32 -46.65 -1.19
N THR A 198 -15.46 -46.65 -2.52
CA THR A 198 -14.33 -46.87 -3.45
C THR A 198 -14.05 -45.70 -4.41
N ALA A 199 -14.72 -44.55 -4.24
CA ALA A 199 -14.51 -43.36 -5.09
C ALA A 199 -14.03 -42.10 -4.33
N CYS A 200 -13.57 -42.23 -3.08
CA CYS A 200 -13.08 -41.10 -2.29
C CYS A 200 -11.71 -41.42 -1.68
N VAL A 201 -10.66 -41.38 -2.50
CA VAL A 201 -9.37 -40.92 -1.99
C VAL A 201 -9.45 -39.40 -2.09
N PRO A 202 -9.70 -38.68 -0.97
CA PRO A 202 -9.59 -37.22 -1.02
C PRO A 202 -8.17 -36.88 -1.50
N PRO A 203 -8.00 -35.83 -2.31
CA PRO A 203 -6.66 -35.30 -2.56
C PRO A 203 -5.96 -35.08 -1.20
N PRO A 204 -4.64 -35.24 -1.12
CA PRO A 204 -3.92 -35.03 0.14
C PRO A 204 -4.37 -33.70 0.74
N PRO A 205 -4.68 -33.64 2.06
CA PRO A 205 -5.09 -32.41 2.69
C PRO A 205 -4.03 -31.35 2.37
N SER A 206 -4.46 -30.23 1.78
CA SER A 206 -3.63 -29.04 1.72
C SER A 206 -3.05 -28.80 3.12
N PRO A 207 -1.77 -28.42 3.25
CA PRO A 207 -1.20 -28.11 4.55
C PRO A 207 -2.14 -27.16 5.30
N PRO A 208 -2.31 -27.30 6.62
CA PRO A 208 -3.26 -26.50 7.37
C PRO A 208 -2.94 -25.02 7.14
N HIS A 209 -3.79 -24.35 6.37
CA HIS A 209 -3.74 -22.91 6.24
C HIS A 209 -4.03 -22.38 7.65
N GLY A 210 -3.10 -21.63 8.23
CA GLY A 210 -3.39 -20.84 9.40
C GLY A 210 -4.58 -19.93 9.11
N THR A 211 -5.31 -19.55 10.15
CA THR A 211 -6.45 -18.65 10.01
C THR A 211 -5.96 -17.34 9.39
N PRO A 212 -6.50 -16.89 8.23
CA PRO A 212 -6.14 -15.60 7.66
C PRO A 212 -6.34 -14.49 8.70
N PRO A 213 -5.46 -13.47 8.72
CA PRO A 213 -5.65 -12.34 9.63
C PRO A 213 -7.00 -11.67 9.36
N PRO A 214 -7.66 -11.12 10.39
CA PRO A 214 -8.90 -10.38 10.18
C PRO A 214 -8.63 -9.13 9.35
N GLN A 215 -9.66 -8.64 8.64
CA GLN A 215 -9.58 -7.34 8.00
C GLN A 215 -9.31 -6.26 9.06
N PRO A 216 -8.27 -5.41 8.88
CA PRO A 216 -8.03 -4.32 9.81
C PRO A 216 -9.16 -3.30 9.75
N ALA A 217 -9.30 -2.49 10.80
CA ALA A 217 -10.27 -1.40 10.79
C ALA A 217 -9.89 -0.39 9.70
N MET A 218 -10.86 -0.01 8.87
CA MET A 218 -10.65 0.91 7.74
C MET A 218 -11.73 1.99 7.70
N THR A 219 -11.32 3.21 7.38
CA THR A 219 -12.21 4.29 6.97
C THR A 219 -12.59 4.08 5.51
N MET A 220 -13.81 3.59 5.30
CA MET A 220 -14.35 3.28 3.96
C MET A 220 -14.65 4.54 3.15
N ARG A 221 -14.76 4.41 1.82
CA ARG A 221 -15.18 5.51 0.92
C ARG A 221 -16.48 6.16 1.36
N THR A 222 -17.44 5.36 1.84
CA THR A 222 -18.72 5.85 2.37
C THR A 222 -18.59 6.69 3.63
N SER A 223 -17.46 6.65 4.33
CA SER A 223 -17.20 7.43 5.54
C SER A 223 -16.38 8.69 5.30
N TRP A 224 -15.40 8.68 4.39
CA TRP A 224 -14.51 9.84 4.16
C TRP A 224 -14.88 10.67 2.94
N GLY A 225 -15.55 10.07 1.95
CA GLY A 225 -15.96 10.75 0.72
C GLY A 225 -17.25 10.18 0.13
N PRO A 226 -18.38 10.14 0.87
CA PRO A 226 -19.65 9.67 0.33
C PRO A 226 -20.16 10.51 -0.85
N ASP A 227 -19.79 11.78 -0.89
CA ASP A 227 -20.05 12.79 -1.92
C ASP A 227 -19.10 12.70 -3.12
N LEU A 228 -17.95 12.04 -2.94
CA LEU A 228 -16.90 11.95 -3.95
C LEU A 228 -17.13 10.71 -4.83
N GLY A 229 -17.57 10.96 -6.05
CA GLY A 229 -17.91 9.95 -7.04
C GLY A 229 -16.72 9.37 -7.80
N TRP A 230 -17.04 8.64 -8.85
CA TRP A 230 -16.09 8.30 -9.92
C TRP A 230 -16.01 9.48 -10.89
N ASN A 231 -14.90 9.63 -11.61
CA ASN A 231 -14.81 10.63 -12.68
C ASN A 231 -15.96 10.41 -13.70
N PRO A 232 -16.74 11.46 -14.04
CA PRO A 232 -17.87 11.32 -14.96
C PRO A 232 -17.47 11.16 -16.43
N SER A 233 -16.17 11.19 -16.77
CA SER A 233 -15.68 10.92 -18.12
C SER A 233 -16.26 9.61 -18.68
N PRO A 234 -16.69 9.57 -19.95
CA PRO A 234 -17.16 8.34 -20.59
C PRO A 234 -16.13 7.22 -20.58
N ASP A 235 -14.83 7.54 -20.60
CA ASP A 235 -13.74 6.55 -20.53
C ASP A 235 -13.70 5.80 -19.20
N CYS A 236 -14.19 6.46 -18.15
CA CYS A 236 -14.26 5.92 -16.80
C CYS A 236 -15.54 5.09 -16.56
N ALA A 237 -16.48 5.04 -17.51
CA ALA A 237 -17.68 4.22 -17.40
C ALA A 237 -17.39 2.73 -17.69
N PRO A 238 -18.09 1.78 -17.03
CA PRO A 238 -19.18 1.95 -16.07
C PRO A 238 -18.74 2.08 -14.60
N GLY A 239 -17.44 2.20 -14.32
CA GLY A 239 -16.88 2.27 -12.97
C GLY A 239 -15.60 1.43 -12.84
N PRO A 240 -15.29 0.91 -11.64
CA PRO A 240 -14.01 0.26 -11.36
C PRO A 240 -13.77 -0.99 -12.21
N GLU A 241 -12.55 -1.13 -12.73
CA GLU A 241 -12.05 -2.36 -13.35
C GLU A 241 -11.37 -3.26 -12.33
N TYR A 242 -11.44 -4.58 -12.56
CA TYR A 242 -10.85 -5.57 -11.68
C TYR A 242 -9.94 -6.51 -12.46
N ALA A 243 -8.76 -6.79 -11.91
CA ALA A 243 -7.92 -7.89 -12.36
C ALA A 243 -8.40 -9.21 -11.76
N GLY A 244 -7.78 -10.32 -12.19
CA GLY A 244 -8.09 -11.64 -11.68
C GLY A 244 -7.68 -11.83 -10.22
N ASP A 245 -6.54 -11.24 -9.81
CA ASP A 245 -5.97 -11.40 -8.49
C ASP A 245 -5.01 -10.25 -8.15
N VAL A 246 -4.73 -10.03 -6.86
CA VAL A 246 -3.60 -9.18 -6.44
C VAL A 246 -2.40 -10.08 -6.25
N ASN A 247 -1.41 -9.97 -7.12
CA ASN A 247 -0.21 -10.79 -7.07
C ASN A 247 0.88 -10.22 -6.18
N PHE A 248 0.89 -8.90 -5.97
CA PHE A 248 1.88 -8.21 -5.14
C PHE A 248 1.36 -6.85 -4.66
N LEU A 249 1.99 -6.33 -3.61
CA LEU A 249 1.71 -5.02 -3.04
C LEU A 249 2.86 -4.07 -3.38
N VAL A 250 2.52 -2.82 -3.70
CA VAL A 250 3.48 -1.73 -3.91
C VAL A 250 3.32 -0.72 -2.79
N VAL A 251 4.39 -0.47 -2.05
CA VAL A 251 4.43 0.50 -0.95
C VAL A 251 4.88 1.85 -1.48
N HIS A 252 4.11 2.88 -1.13
CA HIS A 252 4.29 4.26 -1.55
C HIS A 252 4.42 5.20 -0.35
N HIS A 253 4.86 6.43 -0.61
CA HIS A 253 4.54 7.60 0.20
C HIS A 253 3.76 8.60 -0.66
N THR A 254 3.21 9.64 -0.07
CA THR A 254 2.42 10.65 -0.82
C THR A 254 3.12 12.01 -0.91
N VAL A 255 4.35 12.11 -0.41
CA VAL A 255 5.17 13.34 -0.36
C VAL A 255 4.51 14.50 0.42
N ASN A 256 3.52 14.19 1.25
CA ASN A 256 2.83 15.17 2.07
C ASN A 256 3.61 15.51 3.36
N SER A 257 3.23 16.63 4.01
CA SER A 257 3.75 16.95 5.34
C SER A 257 3.55 15.79 6.32
N ASN A 258 4.43 15.68 7.32
CA ASN A 258 4.31 14.72 8.43
C ASN A 258 3.83 15.37 9.74
N THR A 259 3.43 16.66 9.70
CA THR A 259 3.07 17.45 10.89
C THR A 259 1.56 17.63 11.09
N TYR A 260 0.73 17.11 10.19
CA TYR A 260 -0.73 17.22 10.24
C TYR A 260 -1.34 16.51 11.47
N GLY A 261 -2.47 17.01 11.95
CA GLY A 261 -3.27 16.44 13.03
C GLY A 261 -4.10 15.23 12.59
N ALA A 262 -4.51 14.39 13.54
CA ALA A 262 -5.31 13.19 13.24
C ALA A 262 -6.68 13.49 12.64
N SER A 263 -7.20 14.71 12.88
CA SER A 263 -8.43 15.19 12.25
C SER A 263 -8.27 15.47 10.76
N ASP A 264 -7.05 15.74 10.31
CA ASP A 264 -6.79 16.31 8.99
C ASP A 264 -6.59 15.21 7.96
N SER A 265 -6.23 13.99 8.39
CA SER A 265 -6.04 12.82 7.53
C SER A 265 -7.20 12.61 6.55
N ARG A 266 -8.45 12.81 7.00
CA ARG A 266 -9.62 12.70 6.13
C ARG A 266 -9.61 13.76 5.03
N ASN A 267 -9.35 15.01 5.37
CA ASN A 267 -9.35 16.13 4.43
C ASN A 267 -8.19 16.01 3.45
N MET A 268 -7.03 15.56 3.91
CA MET A 268 -5.89 15.24 3.05
C MET A 268 -6.25 14.17 2.00
N VAL A 269 -6.90 13.07 2.41
CA VAL A 269 -7.33 12.02 1.47
C VAL A 269 -8.38 12.53 0.48
N ARG A 270 -9.32 13.39 0.92
CA ARG A 270 -10.27 14.07 0.03
C ARG A 270 -9.57 14.99 -0.96
N ALA A 271 -8.58 15.75 -0.52
CA ALA A 271 -7.82 16.67 -1.35
C ALA A 271 -6.98 15.92 -2.41
N ILE A 272 -6.32 14.82 -2.03
CA ILE A 272 -5.61 13.94 -2.97
C ILE A 272 -6.58 13.33 -3.98
N TRP A 273 -7.79 12.91 -3.55
CA TRP A 273 -8.82 12.47 -4.47
C TRP A 273 -9.18 13.57 -5.48
N SER A 274 -9.40 14.81 -5.02
CA SER A 274 -9.73 15.93 -5.90
C SER A 274 -8.60 16.23 -6.87
N TYR A 275 -7.35 16.19 -6.40
CA TYR A 275 -6.20 16.35 -7.28
C TYR A 275 -6.17 15.25 -8.34
N HIS A 276 -6.24 13.97 -7.97
CA HIS A 276 -6.21 12.89 -8.95
C HIS A 276 -7.40 12.92 -9.93
N VAL A 277 -8.60 13.24 -9.48
CA VAL A 277 -9.81 13.17 -10.32
C VAL A 277 -10.07 14.47 -11.09
N ASN A 278 -10.05 15.60 -10.38
CA ASN A 278 -10.42 16.90 -10.94
C ASN A 278 -9.21 17.66 -11.51
N THR A 279 -8.00 17.41 -11.00
CA THR A 279 -6.77 17.86 -11.67
C THR A 279 -6.38 16.81 -12.69
N LEU A 280 -5.81 15.67 -12.29
CA LEU A 280 -5.15 14.68 -13.17
C LEU A 280 -6.10 13.90 -14.12
N GLY A 281 -7.42 14.07 -14.00
CA GLY A 281 -8.40 13.38 -14.83
C GLY A 281 -8.49 11.87 -14.60
N TYR A 282 -7.86 11.32 -13.55
CA TYR A 282 -7.96 9.91 -13.21
C TYR A 282 -9.40 9.53 -12.87
N CYS A 283 -9.73 8.25 -13.02
CA CYS A 283 -11.08 7.77 -12.81
C CYS A 283 -11.48 7.76 -11.32
N ASP A 284 -10.50 7.63 -10.42
CA ASP A 284 -10.62 7.79 -8.96
C ASP A 284 -9.22 8.07 -8.39
N ILE A 285 -9.08 8.15 -7.06
CA ILE A 285 -7.77 8.24 -6.40
C ILE A 285 -6.84 7.08 -6.85
N ALA A 286 -5.56 7.38 -7.14
CA ALA A 286 -4.59 6.46 -7.73
C ALA A 286 -4.20 5.27 -6.83
N TYR A 287 -4.28 5.42 -5.51
CA TYR A 287 -3.90 4.39 -4.53
C TYR A 287 -5.08 3.49 -4.16
N ASN A 288 -4.84 2.19 -3.94
CA ASN A 288 -5.86 1.30 -3.37
C ASN A 288 -6.11 1.58 -1.89
N PHE A 289 -5.05 1.89 -1.15
CA PHE A 289 -5.11 2.19 0.29
C PHE A 289 -4.16 3.32 0.66
N ILE A 290 -4.53 4.07 1.70
CA ILE A 290 -3.68 5.11 2.30
C ILE A 290 -3.64 4.88 3.80
N VAL A 291 -2.44 4.94 4.40
CA VAL A 291 -2.20 4.74 5.83
C VAL A 291 -1.63 6.02 6.42
N ASP A 292 -2.34 6.64 7.37
CA ASP A 292 -1.87 7.86 8.01
C ASP A 292 -0.86 7.61 9.14
N ARG A 293 -0.23 8.67 9.63
CA ARG A 293 0.74 8.62 10.74
C ARG A 293 0.14 8.18 12.09
N TYR A 294 -1.17 8.05 12.19
CA TYR A 294 -1.90 7.63 13.39
C TYR A 294 -2.39 6.17 13.28
N GLY A 295 -2.07 5.48 12.19
CA GLY A 295 -2.47 4.10 11.92
C GLY A 295 -3.89 3.96 11.37
N GLN A 296 -4.54 5.04 10.95
CA GLN A 296 -5.82 4.96 10.24
C GLN A 296 -5.57 4.48 8.81
N ILE A 297 -6.32 3.46 8.40
CA ILE A 297 -6.29 2.94 7.03
C ILE A 297 -7.51 3.46 6.29
N PHE A 298 -7.31 4.11 5.15
CA PHE A 298 -8.38 4.60 4.28
C PHE A 298 -8.51 3.68 3.06
N GLU A 299 -9.74 3.31 2.71
CA GLU A 299 -10.04 2.77 1.38
C GLU A 299 -9.81 3.89 0.36
N GLY A 300 -8.80 3.73 -0.50
CA GLY A 300 -8.52 4.65 -1.60
C GLY A 300 -9.48 4.39 -2.76
N ARG A 301 -9.00 3.73 -3.82
CA ARG A 301 -9.81 3.44 -4.99
C ARG A 301 -11.03 2.59 -4.64
N ARG A 302 -12.21 3.10 -4.97
CA ARG A 302 -13.50 2.56 -4.51
C ARG A 302 -13.72 1.13 -5.01
N GLY A 303 -14.23 0.28 -4.11
CA GLY A 303 -14.64 -1.09 -4.44
C GLY A 303 -13.50 -2.12 -4.39
N GLY A 304 -12.32 -1.69 -3.94
CA GLY A 304 -11.09 -2.48 -3.93
C GLY A 304 -10.75 -3.22 -2.66
N VAL A 305 -11.49 -3.01 -1.56
CA VAL A 305 -11.09 -3.48 -0.23
C VAL A 305 -10.75 -4.98 -0.27
N ASP A 306 -11.70 -5.83 -0.63
CA ASP A 306 -11.55 -7.29 -0.72
C ASP A 306 -11.34 -7.81 -2.17
N LYS A 307 -11.17 -6.91 -3.15
CA LYS A 307 -11.06 -7.27 -4.59
C LYS A 307 -9.78 -6.72 -5.23
N ALA A 308 -9.42 -7.26 -6.38
CA ALA A 308 -8.27 -6.77 -7.16
C ALA A 308 -8.69 -5.57 -8.04
N VAL A 309 -9.14 -4.47 -7.43
CA VAL A 309 -9.46 -3.26 -8.21
C VAL A 309 -8.18 -2.68 -8.79
N ILE A 310 -8.20 -2.37 -10.09
CA ILE A 310 -7.07 -1.78 -10.79
C ILE A 310 -7.04 -0.28 -10.47
N ALA A 311 -5.89 0.18 -9.99
CA ALA A 311 -5.66 1.58 -9.66
C ALA A 311 -4.64 2.23 -10.61
N ALA A 312 -4.08 3.39 -10.25
CA ALA A 312 -3.20 4.16 -11.11
C ALA A 312 -1.89 4.56 -10.38
N HIS A 313 -1.46 3.80 -9.38
CA HIS A 313 -0.34 4.16 -8.51
C HIS A 313 1.05 3.85 -9.08
N THR A 314 1.18 2.96 -10.06
CA THR A 314 2.47 2.51 -10.59
C THR A 314 2.34 2.08 -12.05
N GLY A 315 2.58 3.02 -12.95
CA GLY A 315 2.53 2.79 -14.38
C GLY A 315 3.35 1.56 -14.79
N GLY A 316 2.78 0.76 -15.68
CA GLY A 316 3.35 -0.50 -16.13
C GLY A 316 2.99 -1.70 -15.25
N PHE A 317 2.54 -1.49 -14.02
CA PHE A 317 2.35 -2.55 -13.02
C PHE A 317 1.05 -2.42 -12.21
N ASN A 318 0.12 -1.54 -12.61
CA ASN A 318 -1.13 -1.30 -11.87
C ASN A 318 -2.05 -2.52 -11.85
N ARG A 319 -2.18 -3.23 -12.98
CA ARG A 319 -3.19 -4.29 -13.17
C ARG A 319 -3.18 -5.38 -12.09
N ASP A 320 -2.03 -5.98 -11.81
CA ASP A 320 -1.93 -7.16 -10.94
C ASP A 320 -1.45 -6.83 -9.51
N SER A 321 -1.53 -5.56 -9.12
CA SER A 321 -1.01 -5.08 -7.85
C SER A 321 -2.06 -4.36 -6.99
N SER A 322 -1.70 -4.09 -5.75
CA SER A 322 -2.38 -3.10 -4.94
C SER A 322 -1.37 -2.12 -4.38
N GLY A 323 -1.66 -0.83 -4.50
CA GLY A 323 -0.84 0.26 -3.98
C GLY A 323 -1.31 0.68 -2.60
N ALA A 324 -0.40 0.68 -1.64
CA ALA A 324 -0.63 1.21 -0.29
C ALA A 324 0.36 2.32 0.00
N ALA A 325 -0.14 3.55 0.19
CA ALA A 325 0.69 4.71 0.44
C ALA A 325 0.69 5.09 1.92
N PHE A 326 1.85 5.41 2.47
CA PHE A 326 1.90 6.19 3.70
C PHE A 326 1.56 7.66 3.41
N LEU A 327 0.64 8.24 4.17
CA LEU A 327 0.30 9.66 4.08
C LEU A 327 1.40 10.49 4.76
N GLY A 328 2.29 11.08 3.97
CA GLY A 328 3.49 11.77 4.45
C GLY A 328 4.70 11.63 3.51
N ASP A 329 5.82 12.22 3.90
CA ASP A 329 7.11 12.15 3.21
C ASP A 329 8.15 11.39 4.05
N PHE A 330 8.52 10.19 3.61
CA PHE A 330 9.54 9.35 4.25
C PHE A 330 10.92 9.42 3.58
N THR A 331 11.24 10.55 2.94
CA THR A 331 12.57 10.81 2.38
C THR A 331 13.63 10.94 3.45
N SER A 332 13.32 11.61 4.56
CA SER A 332 14.28 11.87 5.65
C SER A 332 13.83 11.36 7.03
N VAL A 333 12.58 10.95 7.16
CA VAL A 333 11.98 10.46 8.41
C VAL A 333 11.38 9.07 8.23
N GLN A 334 11.25 8.31 9.31
CA GLN A 334 10.59 7.00 9.30
C GLN A 334 9.09 7.14 9.58
N PRO A 335 8.26 6.19 9.10
CA PRO A 335 6.87 6.06 9.55
C PRO A 335 6.80 5.90 11.07
N THR A 336 5.73 6.43 11.66
CA THR A 336 5.40 6.20 13.07
C THR A 336 5.17 4.70 13.32
N THR A 337 5.26 4.28 14.57
CA THR A 337 4.98 2.88 14.94
C THR A 337 3.54 2.49 14.61
N GLU A 338 2.59 3.41 14.76
CA GLU A 338 1.18 3.22 14.44
C GLU A 338 0.98 3.01 12.95
N ALA A 339 1.56 3.88 12.11
CA ALA A 339 1.50 3.73 10.65
C ALA A 339 2.17 2.44 10.19
N TRP A 340 3.35 2.12 10.72
CA TRP A 340 4.06 0.88 10.42
C TRP A 340 3.20 -0.35 10.71
N ASN A 341 2.62 -0.43 11.91
CA ASN A 341 1.78 -1.57 12.30
C ASN A 341 0.54 -1.68 11.43
N ALA A 342 -0.11 -0.56 11.10
CA ALA A 342 -1.26 -0.54 10.21
C ALA A 342 -0.91 -1.00 8.79
N MET A 343 0.25 -0.59 8.25
CA MET A 343 0.74 -1.04 6.94
C MET A 343 1.04 -2.55 6.95
N VAL A 344 1.68 -3.06 8.01
CA VAL A 344 1.93 -4.49 8.19
C VAL A 344 0.62 -5.28 8.20
N ASP A 345 -0.37 -4.86 8.99
CA ASP A 345 -1.67 -5.54 9.10
C ASP A 345 -2.46 -5.47 7.78
N LEU A 346 -2.43 -4.32 7.10
CA LEU A 346 -3.05 -4.13 5.80
C LEU A 346 -2.46 -5.08 4.74
N ILE A 347 -1.14 -5.11 4.58
CA ILE A 347 -0.46 -5.94 3.57
C ILE A 347 -0.70 -7.41 3.89
N ALA A 348 -0.57 -7.81 5.16
CA ALA A 348 -0.78 -9.19 5.57
C ALA A 348 -2.21 -9.66 5.24
N TRP A 349 -3.19 -8.83 5.57
CA TRP A 349 -4.58 -9.10 5.26
C TRP A 349 -4.84 -9.15 3.75
N LYS A 350 -4.40 -8.13 3.00
CA LYS A 350 -4.67 -8.06 1.56
C LYS A 350 -4.08 -9.26 0.81
N LEU A 351 -2.83 -9.62 1.10
CA LEU A 351 -2.21 -10.81 0.51
C LEU A 351 -2.93 -12.11 0.91
N SER A 352 -3.45 -12.20 2.14
CA SER A 352 -4.19 -13.38 2.61
C SER A 352 -5.54 -13.57 1.87
N VAL A 353 -6.25 -12.47 1.57
CA VAL A 353 -7.49 -12.49 0.76
C VAL A 353 -7.22 -13.08 -0.61
N HIS A 354 -6.05 -12.74 -1.17
CA HIS A 354 -5.59 -13.17 -2.48
C HIS A 354 -4.71 -14.42 -2.46
N ARG A 355 -4.60 -15.09 -1.29
CA ARG A 355 -3.88 -16.36 -1.13
C ARG A 355 -2.41 -16.30 -1.60
N LYS A 356 -1.73 -15.19 -1.30
CA LYS A 356 -0.35 -14.95 -1.67
C LYS A 356 0.56 -14.97 -0.45
N ASN A 357 1.66 -15.71 -0.53
CA ASN A 357 2.71 -15.68 0.47
C ASN A 357 3.74 -14.57 0.11
N PRO A 358 4.01 -13.61 1.00
CA PRO A 358 4.88 -12.46 0.69
C PRO A 358 6.33 -12.84 0.38
N ALA A 359 6.82 -13.97 0.90
CA ALA A 359 8.15 -14.50 0.61
C ALA A 359 8.26 -15.26 -0.72
N ASP A 360 7.14 -15.55 -1.40
CA ASP A 360 7.20 -16.23 -2.69
C ASP A 360 7.71 -15.29 -3.77
N GLY A 361 8.63 -15.78 -4.60
CA GLY A 361 8.97 -15.11 -5.85
C GLY A 361 7.79 -15.11 -6.83
N PHE A 362 7.74 -14.10 -7.68
CA PHE A 362 6.73 -14.00 -8.73
C PHE A 362 7.30 -13.32 -9.98
N SER A 363 6.56 -13.35 -11.09
CA SER A 363 6.87 -12.53 -12.26
C SER A 363 5.67 -11.68 -12.64
N ALA A 364 5.93 -10.45 -13.07
CA ALA A 364 4.94 -9.54 -13.62
C ALA A 364 5.42 -8.99 -14.96
N THR A 365 4.47 -8.71 -15.84
CA THR A 365 4.75 -8.14 -17.17
C THR A 365 4.53 -6.64 -17.12
N SER A 366 5.55 -5.87 -17.47
CA SER A 366 5.42 -4.41 -17.59
C SER A 366 4.48 -4.05 -18.74
N ALA A 367 3.53 -3.14 -18.51
CA ALA A 367 2.74 -2.48 -19.55
C ALA A 367 3.48 -1.29 -20.20
N GLY A 368 4.72 -1.00 -19.80
CA GLY A 368 5.55 0.08 -20.34
C GLY A 368 5.34 1.41 -19.59
N PHE A 369 5.11 2.47 -20.36
CA PHE A 369 4.65 3.79 -19.90
C PHE A 369 5.48 4.40 -18.76
N GLY A 370 6.80 4.54 -18.94
CA GLY A 370 7.69 5.17 -17.95
C GLY A 370 8.18 4.25 -16.82
N SER A 371 7.66 3.03 -16.71
CA SER A 371 8.27 2.02 -15.85
C SER A 371 9.70 1.72 -16.30
N ARG A 372 10.49 1.08 -15.43
CA ARG A 372 11.89 0.73 -15.71
C ARG A 372 12.06 -0.22 -16.90
N TRP A 373 10.98 -0.83 -17.41
CA TRP A 373 11.02 -1.81 -18.48
C TRP A 373 10.02 -1.48 -19.60
N PRO A 374 10.39 -1.73 -20.87
CA PRO A 374 9.45 -1.62 -21.99
C PRO A 374 8.23 -2.53 -21.84
N ALA A 375 7.13 -2.14 -22.49
CA ALA A 375 5.91 -2.93 -22.53
C ALA A 375 6.17 -4.38 -23.02
N GLY A 376 5.55 -5.35 -22.37
CA GLY A 376 5.70 -6.78 -22.65
C GLY A 376 6.89 -7.45 -21.97
N THR A 377 7.74 -6.71 -21.25
CA THR A 377 8.87 -7.29 -20.51
C THR A 377 8.38 -8.04 -19.27
N SER A 378 8.69 -9.33 -19.17
CA SER A 378 8.46 -10.12 -17.96
C SER A 378 9.62 -9.96 -16.98
N VAL A 379 9.32 -9.53 -15.77
CA VAL A 379 10.28 -9.21 -14.71
C VAL A 379 10.02 -10.11 -13.51
N SER A 380 11.07 -10.73 -12.97
CA SER A 380 10.98 -11.59 -11.79
C SER A 380 11.38 -10.86 -10.52
N PHE A 381 10.58 -11.01 -9.47
CA PHE A 381 10.81 -10.43 -8.15
C PHE A 381 10.89 -11.53 -7.09
N ALA A 382 11.74 -11.33 -6.09
CA ALA A 382 11.96 -12.31 -5.02
C ALA A 382 10.91 -12.25 -3.89
N SER A 383 10.11 -11.19 -3.81
CA SER A 383 9.08 -11.00 -2.80
C SER A 383 7.86 -10.33 -3.41
N ARG A 384 6.67 -10.58 -2.87
CA ARG A 384 5.43 -9.90 -3.30
C ARG A 384 5.20 -8.54 -2.66
N ILE A 385 6.18 -8.00 -1.93
CA ILE A 385 6.13 -6.65 -1.35
C ILE A 385 7.26 -5.83 -1.98
N GLN A 386 6.88 -4.91 -2.84
CA GLN A 386 7.76 -4.00 -3.57
C GLN A 386 7.62 -2.59 -3.02
N GLY A 387 8.68 -1.79 -3.06
CA GLY A 387 8.56 -0.34 -3.00
C GLY A 387 8.34 0.22 -4.41
N HIS A 388 7.73 1.40 -4.52
CA HIS A 388 7.51 2.02 -5.83
C HIS A 388 8.80 2.11 -6.68
N ARG A 389 9.92 2.50 -6.05
CA ARG A 389 11.27 2.54 -6.65
C ARG A 389 11.74 1.24 -7.29
N ASP A 390 11.25 0.09 -6.84
CA ASP A 390 11.59 -1.22 -7.45
C ASP A 390 11.04 -1.33 -8.88
N LEU A 391 9.98 -0.57 -9.20
CA LEU A 391 9.20 -0.66 -10.43
C LEU A 391 9.35 0.57 -11.33
N TRP A 392 9.57 1.74 -10.71
CA TRP A 392 9.61 3.05 -11.35
C TRP A 392 10.90 3.81 -11.02
N ALA A 393 11.25 4.78 -11.87
CA ALA A 393 12.38 5.69 -11.64
C ALA A 393 11.96 6.83 -10.68
N THR A 394 11.81 6.51 -9.39
CA THR A 394 11.33 7.46 -8.36
C THR A 394 12.10 7.33 -7.04
N ALA A 395 12.06 8.39 -6.23
CA ALA A 395 12.45 8.37 -4.82
C ALA A 395 11.40 7.69 -3.92
N CYS A 396 10.13 7.58 -4.31
CA CYS A 396 9.07 6.90 -3.57
C CYS A 396 9.42 5.42 -3.30
N PRO A 397 9.22 4.85 -2.10
CA PRO A 397 8.51 5.37 -0.91
C PRO A 397 9.34 6.24 0.05
N GLY A 398 10.45 6.82 -0.42
CA GLY A 398 11.32 7.70 0.36
C GLY A 398 12.63 7.04 0.80
N ASN A 399 13.72 7.81 0.80
CA ASN A 399 15.08 7.34 1.11
C ASN A 399 15.25 6.79 2.52
N ALA A 400 14.51 7.31 3.52
CA ALA A 400 14.60 6.80 4.88
C ALA A 400 13.83 5.48 5.03
N PHE A 401 12.66 5.35 4.41
CA PHE A 401 11.84 4.13 4.54
C PHE A 401 12.31 2.99 3.64
N TYR A 402 12.71 3.24 2.39
CA TYR A 402 13.04 2.20 1.40
C TYR A 402 14.00 1.10 1.90
N PRO A 403 15.09 1.40 2.65
CA PRO A 403 15.96 0.39 3.23
C PRO A 403 15.26 -0.60 4.20
N ARG A 404 14.11 -0.23 4.75
CA ARG A 404 13.32 -1.04 5.68
C ARG A 404 12.29 -1.96 5.00
N LEU A 405 12.25 -2.02 3.67
CA LEU A 405 11.37 -2.95 2.96
C LEU A 405 11.59 -4.40 3.38
N GLN A 406 12.83 -4.79 3.70
CA GLN A 406 13.09 -6.14 4.21
C GLN A 406 12.48 -6.35 5.60
N GLU A 407 12.61 -5.39 6.52
CA GLU A 407 11.96 -5.46 7.84
C GLU A 407 10.43 -5.52 7.71
N LEU A 408 9.85 -4.81 6.73
CA LEU A 408 8.42 -4.88 6.45
C LEU A 408 8.02 -6.28 5.99
N ARG A 409 8.77 -6.88 5.05
CA ARG A 409 8.53 -8.26 4.58
C ARG A 409 8.56 -9.25 5.74
N ASP A 410 9.57 -9.14 6.60
CA ASP A 410 9.76 -10.01 7.76
C ASP A 410 8.62 -9.85 8.78
N ALA A 411 8.11 -8.63 8.97
CA ALA A 411 6.99 -8.34 9.86
C ALA A 411 5.64 -8.83 9.31
N VAL A 412 5.44 -8.79 8.00
CA VAL A 412 4.21 -9.26 7.33
C VAL A 412 4.15 -10.79 7.29
N GLN A 413 5.27 -11.46 7.01
CA GLN A 413 5.32 -12.92 6.81
C GLN A 413 4.56 -13.74 7.87
N PRO A 414 4.79 -13.57 9.19
CA PRO A 414 4.10 -14.37 10.19
C PRO A 414 2.61 -14.03 10.34
N LYS A 415 2.13 -12.90 9.81
CA LYS A 415 0.75 -12.42 9.96
C LYS A 415 -0.19 -12.89 8.85
N VAL A 416 0.32 -13.29 7.68
CA VAL A 416 -0.53 -13.78 6.57
C VAL A 416 -1.25 -15.08 6.95
N GLY A 417 -0.76 -15.79 7.98
CA GLY A 417 -1.34 -17.04 8.47
C GLY A 417 -1.06 -18.21 7.53
N TRP A 418 -0.01 -18.12 6.70
CA TRP A 418 0.35 -19.14 5.73
C TRP A 418 1.66 -19.80 6.14
N ASP A 419 1.57 -20.94 6.83
CA ASP A 419 2.68 -21.88 6.95
C ASP A 419 2.83 -22.63 5.62
N GLY A 420 3.24 -21.92 4.56
CA GLY A 420 3.82 -22.58 3.39
C GLY A 420 5.03 -23.42 3.81
N PRO A 421 5.48 -24.41 3.01
CA PRO A 421 6.60 -25.25 3.39
C PRO A 421 7.78 -24.34 3.75
N VAL A 422 8.15 -24.35 5.03
CA VAL A 422 9.32 -23.62 5.55
C VAL A 422 10.47 -23.97 4.63
N ALA A 423 11.05 -22.98 3.96
CA ALA A 423 12.27 -23.15 3.20
C ALA A 423 13.30 -23.71 4.19
N THR A 424 13.52 -25.03 4.13
CA THR A 424 14.56 -25.66 4.93
C THR A 424 15.86 -25.17 4.34
N THR A 425 16.54 -24.27 5.04
CA THR A 425 17.87 -23.82 4.65
C THR A 425 18.81 -25.00 4.75
N THR A 426 18.94 -25.77 3.68
CA THR A 426 19.97 -26.80 3.56
C THR A 426 21.31 -26.07 3.45
N THR A 427 22.01 -25.94 4.58
CA THR A 427 23.39 -25.44 4.57
C THR A 427 24.28 -26.55 4.03
N THR A 428 24.55 -26.53 2.72
CA THR A 428 25.55 -27.41 2.12
C THR A 428 26.93 -26.89 2.50
N THR A 429 27.54 -27.51 3.51
CA THR A 429 28.95 -27.23 3.85
C THR A 429 29.83 -28.09 2.94
N THR A 430 30.33 -27.52 1.85
CA THR A 430 31.35 -28.19 1.02
C THR A 430 32.69 -28.10 1.73
N THR A 431 33.11 -29.18 2.39
CA THR A 431 34.47 -29.27 2.93
C THR A 431 35.39 -29.76 1.82
N THR A 432 36.14 -28.87 1.19
CA THR A 432 37.21 -29.25 0.27
C THR A 432 38.43 -29.66 1.08
N THR A 433 38.70 -30.96 1.16
CA THR A 433 39.97 -31.46 1.70
C THR A 433 41.09 -31.06 0.74
N ALA A 434 42.02 -30.23 1.19
CA ALA A 434 43.19 -29.84 0.40
C ALA A 434 44.03 -31.09 0.04
N PRO A 435 44.57 -31.18 -1.19
CA PRO A 435 45.45 -32.29 -1.56
C PRO A 435 46.74 -32.27 -0.74
N PRO A 436 47.37 -33.43 -0.48
CA PRO A 436 48.61 -33.48 0.27
C PRO A 436 49.71 -32.68 -0.44
N THR A 437 50.36 -31.77 0.28
CA THR A 437 51.50 -30.98 -0.18
C THR A 437 52.65 -31.90 -0.62
N THR A 438 52.97 -31.91 -1.91
CA THR A 438 54.21 -32.50 -2.42
C THR A 438 55.37 -31.54 -2.13
N THR A 439 56.34 -32.01 -1.34
CA THR A 439 57.60 -31.29 -1.09
C THR A 439 58.60 -31.68 -2.17
N THR A 440 58.96 -30.75 -3.06
CA THR A 440 60.01 -30.96 -4.08
C THR A 440 61.33 -30.42 -3.55
N THR A 441 62.26 -31.33 -3.22
CA THR A 441 63.65 -31.02 -2.88
C THR A 441 64.43 -30.68 -4.15
N ALA A 442 65.04 -29.49 -4.23
CA ALA A 442 65.91 -29.10 -5.34
C ALA A 442 67.30 -29.75 -5.21
N VAL A 443 67.78 -30.39 -6.29
CA VAL A 443 69.15 -30.89 -6.48
C VAL A 443 69.79 -30.07 -7.63
N PRO A 444 71.08 -29.65 -7.56
CA PRO A 444 71.58 -28.58 -8.41
C PRO A 444 72.03 -29.02 -9.83
N LEU A 445 71.79 -28.09 -10.75
CA LEU A 445 72.22 -27.87 -12.15
C LEU A 445 73.23 -28.82 -12.83
N GLY A 446 72.86 -29.26 -14.05
CA GLY A 446 73.77 -29.70 -15.11
C GLY A 446 73.08 -30.30 -16.34
N LEU A 447 73.12 -29.58 -17.48
CA LEU A 447 73.06 -30.00 -18.90
C LEU A 447 72.14 -31.17 -19.38
N GLN A 448 71.28 -30.82 -20.35
CA GLN A 448 70.60 -31.63 -21.39
C GLN A 448 69.27 -32.36 -21.07
N ASP A 449 68.25 -31.95 -21.83
CA ASP A 449 67.18 -32.73 -22.50
C ASP A 449 65.87 -33.21 -21.80
N VAL A 450 64.77 -32.79 -22.46
CA VAL A 450 63.41 -33.36 -22.66
C VAL A 450 62.41 -33.44 -21.47
N PRO A 451 61.18 -32.89 -21.59
CA PRO A 451 60.14 -33.03 -20.57
C PRO A 451 59.45 -34.41 -20.60
N VAL A 452 59.45 -35.09 -19.46
CA VAL A 452 58.61 -36.28 -19.19
C VAL A 452 57.28 -35.82 -18.59
N VAL A 453 56.19 -36.03 -19.32
CA VAL A 453 54.82 -35.81 -18.82
C VAL A 453 54.41 -37.00 -17.95
N THR A 454 54.20 -36.77 -16.66
CA THR A 454 53.48 -37.70 -15.77
C THR A 454 52.15 -37.06 -15.37
N THR A 455 51.05 -37.72 -15.69
CA THR A 455 49.69 -37.28 -15.36
C THR A 455 49.36 -37.59 -13.90
N ALA A 456 48.90 -36.58 -13.15
CA ALA A 456 48.41 -36.73 -11.78
C ALA A 456 46.94 -37.25 -11.77
N PRO A 457 46.53 -38.04 -10.77
CA PRO A 457 45.16 -38.54 -10.67
C PRO A 457 44.15 -37.43 -10.30
N THR A 458 42.96 -37.51 -10.88
CA THR A 458 41.83 -36.59 -10.71
C THR A 458 41.31 -36.55 -9.27
N PRO A 459 41.04 -35.37 -8.67
CA PRO A 459 40.45 -35.29 -7.33
C PRO A 459 39.03 -35.87 -7.33
N THR A 460 38.69 -36.63 -6.30
CA THR A 460 37.33 -37.16 -6.08
C THR A 460 36.61 -36.27 -5.08
N THR A 461 35.48 -35.69 -5.47
CA THR A 461 34.61 -34.91 -4.58
C THR A 461 33.62 -35.86 -3.88
N THR A 462 33.56 -35.85 -2.55
CA THR A 462 32.53 -36.55 -1.79
C THR A 462 31.56 -35.53 -1.20
N THR A 463 30.29 -35.62 -1.59
CA THR A 463 29.21 -34.81 -1.03
C THR A 463 28.55 -35.57 0.11
N THR A 464 28.55 -35.02 1.32
CA THR A 464 27.76 -35.56 2.45
C THR A 464 26.63 -34.59 2.76
N VAL A 465 25.39 -35.09 2.71
CA VAL A 465 24.19 -34.34 3.10
C VAL A 465 23.85 -34.72 4.53
N SER A 466 23.77 -33.74 5.43
CA SER A 466 23.29 -33.95 6.79
C SER A 466 22.14 -33.01 7.08
N THR A 467 21.02 -33.57 7.55
CA THR A 467 19.82 -32.83 7.95
C THR A 467 19.85 -32.63 9.46
N VAL A 468 19.91 -31.37 9.91
CA VAL A 468 19.82 -31.04 11.35
C VAL A 468 18.49 -30.33 11.59
N PRO A 469 17.60 -30.83 12.47
CA PRO A 469 16.42 -30.09 12.89
C PRO A 469 16.83 -28.94 13.80
N THR A 470 16.32 -27.73 13.54
CA THR A 470 16.45 -26.59 14.45
C THR A 470 15.51 -26.78 15.64
N THR A 471 16.06 -27.10 16.81
CA THR A 471 15.33 -26.96 18.08
C THR A 471 15.34 -25.48 18.48
N GLY A 472 14.17 -24.90 18.75
CA GLY A 472 14.03 -23.55 19.28
C GLY A 472 14.76 -23.34 20.62
N PRO A 473 14.94 -22.08 21.06
CA PRO A 473 15.68 -21.78 22.29
C PRO A 473 14.98 -22.39 23.51
N PRO A 474 15.75 -22.84 24.54
CA PRO A 474 15.17 -23.43 25.74
C PRO A 474 14.35 -22.38 26.51
N ALA A 475 13.21 -22.81 27.05
CA ALA A 475 12.42 -22.03 27.99
C ALA A 475 13.29 -21.63 29.21
N PRO A 476 13.16 -20.40 29.74
CA PRO A 476 13.81 -20.05 30.99
C PRO A 476 13.20 -20.88 32.12
N GLY A 477 14.03 -21.66 32.81
CA GLY A 477 13.61 -22.47 33.95
C GLY A 477 13.67 -21.68 35.26
N GLY A 478 12.68 -21.93 36.14
CA GLY A 478 12.68 -21.54 37.55
C GLY A 478 11.85 -20.31 37.88
#